data_AF-A0A937EQV7-F1
#
_entry.id   AF-A0A937EQV7-F1
#
_cell.length_a   1.000
_cell.length_b   1.000
_cell.length_c   1.000
_cell.angle_alpha   90.00
_cell.angle_beta   90.00
_cell.angle_gamma   90.00
#
_symmetry.space_group_name_H-M   'P 1'
#
loop_
_entity.id
_entity.type
_entity.pdbx_description
1 polymer ?
#
loop_
_entity_poly.entity_id
_entity_poly.type
_entity_poly.pdbx_seq_one_letter_code
_entity_poly.pdbx_strand_id
1 'polypeptide(L)'
;MNSSSPPPDYTDLVTLYGAPSQAGFGSAVFDEIIEPGTDLEPIVLQYYRHFVGKLWEQYGADAWMSTWKPVYVRPDGRQPDIVAELKAIAAPAAHYVPILLLDETDDHARAQQALAAVFDDPQMTDLRVYMIGDGAALFGLLLAGYRPNKMTILISLLD
;
A
#
# COMPACT_ATOMS: atom_id res chain seq x y z
N MET A 1 3.09 27.32 -1.22
CA MET A 1 2.72 25.91 -1.02
C MET A 1 2.52 25.74 0.48
N ASN A 2 1.28 25.58 0.94
CA ASN A 2 1.01 25.42 2.36
C ASN A 2 1.42 24.01 2.77
N SER A 3 2.60 23.89 3.37
CA SER A 3 3.08 22.65 3.97
C SER A 3 2.35 22.44 5.29
N SER A 4 1.18 21.81 5.24
CA SER A 4 0.61 21.19 6.42
C SER A 4 1.52 20.02 6.81
N SER A 5 2.08 20.04 8.03
CA SER A 5 2.83 18.90 8.55
C SER A 5 1.97 17.64 8.43
N PRO A 6 2.52 16.51 7.92
CA PRO A 6 1.77 15.27 7.88
C PRO A 6 1.33 14.87 9.30
N PRO A 7 0.18 14.17 9.44
CA PRO A 7 -0.21 13.60 10.72
C PRO A 7 0.94 12.75 11.30
N PRO A 8 1.10 12.69 12.63
CA PRO A 8 2.15 11.87 13.26
C PRO A 8 2.13 10.42 12.77
N ASP A 9 0.94 9.87 12.55
CA ASP A 9 0.72 8.49 12.10
C ASP A 9 1.31 8.19 10.70
N TYR A 10 1.28 9.18 9.79
CA TYR A 10 1.93 9.06 8.48
C TYR A 10 3.46 9.12 8.61
N THR A 11 3.97 9.90 9.56
CA THR A 11 5.41 10.03 9.77
C THR A 11 6.03 8.73 10.27
N ASP A 12 5.34 8.01 11.16
CA ASP A 12 5.76 6.68 11.60
C ASP A 12 5.71 5.67 10.45
N LEU A 13 4.67 5.71 9.62
CA LEU A 13 4.57 4.84 8.45
C LEU A 13 5.73 5.08 7.47
N VAL A 14 6.05 6.34 7.16
CA VAL A 14 7.20 6.70 6.31
C VAL A 14 8.54 6.31 6.95
N THR A 15 8.67 6.43 8.27
CA THR A 15 9.90 6.05 8.99
C THR A 15 10.18 4.56 8.88
N LEU A 16 9.12 3.74 8.93
CA LEU A 16 9.24 2.28 8.88
C LEU A 16 9.36 1.74 7.46
N TYR A 17 8.54 2.26 6.53
CA TYR A 17 8.40 1.69 5.19
C TYR A 17 9.02 2.55 4.09
N GLY A 18 9.65 3.67 4.43
CA GLY A 18 10.34 4.53 3.49
C GLY A 18 9.47 5.66 2.93
N ALA A 19 10.14 6.75 2.59
CA ALA A 19 9.57 7.90 1.90
C ALA A 19 9.15 7.55 0.46
N PRO A 20 8.31 8.40 -0.18
CA PRO A 20 7.98 8.26 -1.60
C PRO A 20 9.23 8.03 -2.46
N SER A 21 9.22 7.00 -3.31
CA SER A 21 10.39 6.64 -4.13
C SER A 21 10.00 6.02 -5.47
N GLN A 22 10.99 5.86 -6.35
CA GLN A 22 10.88 5.12 -7.63
C GLN A 22 11.90 3.97 -7.66
N ALA A 23 12.11 3.31 -6.52
CA ALA A 23 13.16 2.32 -6.36
C ALA A 23 12.89 1.04 -7.16
N GLY A 24 11.62 0.72 -7.42
CA GLY A 24 11.20 -0.54 -8.06
C GLY A 24 11.46 -1.79 -7.20
N PHE A 25 11.79 -1.61 -5.93
CA PHE A 25 12.03 -2.65 -4.93
C PHE A 25 11.93 -2.07 -3.52
N GLY A 26 11.63 -2.90 -2.53
CA GLY A 26 11.46 -2.50 -1.14
C GLY A 26 10.08 -1.92 -0.89
N SER A 27 10.00 -0.99 0.07
CA SER A 27 8.73 -0.34 0.41
C SER A 27 8.79 1.17 0.18
N ALA A 28 7.62 1.78 -0.01
CA ALA A 28 7.44 3.22 -0.05
C ALA A 28 6.02 3.62 0.34
N VAL A 29 5.91 4.74 1.05
CA VAL A 29 4.62 5.35 1.42
C VAL A 29 4.39 6.61 0.59
N PHE A 30 3.18 6.78 0.08
CA PHE A 30 2.73 7.98 -0.64
C PHE A 30 1.45 8.53 -0.01
N ASP A 31 1.24 9.82 -0.16
CA ASP A 31 0.02 10.53 0.22
C ASP A 31 -0.42 11.41 -0.96
N GLU A 32 -1.73 11.46 -1.22
CA GLU A 32 -2.32 12.29 -2.27
C GLU A 32 -3.61 12.94 -1.77
N ILE A 33 -3.89 14.17 -2.22
CA ILE A 33 -5.18 14.82 -2.03
C ILE A 33 -6.07 14.45 -3.21
N ILE A 34 -7.22 13.83 -2.94
CA ILE A 34 -8.11 13.32 -3.99
C ILE A 34 -9.48 13.94 -3.86
N GLU A 35 -10.08 14.35 -4.96
CA GLU A 35 -11.46 14.86 -4.94
C GLU A 35 -12.46 13.75 -4.53
N PRO A 36 -13.46 14.05 -3.68
CA PRO A 36 -14.46 13.05 -3.29
C PRO A 36 -15.20 12.47 -4.49
N GLY A 37 -15.35 11.15 -4.51
CA GLY A 37 -16.03 10.43 -5.59
C GLY A 37 -15.16 10.14 -6.81
N THR A 38 -13.87 10.49 -6.77
CA THR A 38 -12.91 10.08 -7.80
C THR A 38 -12.74 8.57 -7.82
N ASP A 39 -12.62 7.99 -9.02
CA ASP A 39 -12.24 6.59 -9.17
C ASP A 39 -10.80 6.38 -8.68
N LEU A 40 -10.64 5.54 -7.66
CA LEU A 40 -9.38 5.37 -6.95
C LEU A 40 -8.41 4.47 -7.72
N GLU A 41 -8.91 3.49 -8.48
CA GLU A 41 -8.04 2.48 -9.10
C GLU A 41 -7.02 3.07 -10.10
N PRO A 42 -7.40 4.01 -10.99
CA PRO A 42 -6.44 4.67 -11.88
C PRO A 42 -5.34 5.43 -11.13
N ILE A 43 -5.65 6.02 -9.97
CA ILE A 43 -4.68 6.76 -9.16
C ILE A 43 -3.73 5.79 -8.46
N VAL A 44 -4.26 4.72 -7.89
CA VAL A 44 -3.48 3.64 -7.28
C VAL A 44 -2.51 3.03 -8.31
N LEU A 45 -2.98 2.78 -9.53
CA LEU A 45 -2.14 2.27 -10.62
C LEU A 45 -1.06 3.28 -11.05
N GLN A 46 -1.36 4.59 -11.04
CA GLN A 46 -0.37 5.63 -11.32
C GLN A 46 0.79 5.58 -10.32
N TYR A 47 0.50 5.41 -9.02
CA TYR A 47 1.54 5.29 -7.99
C TYR A 47 2.32 3.98 -8.09
N TYR A 48 1.65 2.88 -8.45
CA TYR A 48 2.36 1.63 -8.71
C TYR A 48 3.38 1.81 -9.85
N ARG A 49 2.94 2.38 -10.98
CA ARG A 49 3.82 2.70 -12.11
C ARG A 49 4.95 3.66 -11.71
N HIS A 50 4.65 4.67 -10.90
CA HIS A 50 5.65 5.61 -10.39
C HIS A 50 6.72 4.91 -9.56
N PHE A 51 6.31 4.08 -8.60
CA PHE A 51 7.22 3.34 -7.73
C PHE A 51 8.13 2.39 -8.52
N VAL A 52 7.57 1.68 -9.51
CA VAL A 52 8.34 0.80 -10.40
C VAL A 52 9.31 1.60 -11.29
N GLY A 53 8.92 2.82 -11.67
CA GLY A 53 9.79 3.76 -12.36
C GLY A 53 10.32 3.21 -13.69
N LYS A 54 11.64 3.27 -13.88
CA LYS A 54 12.30 2.83 -15.13
C LYS A 54 12.11 1.34 -15.44
N LEU A 55 11.89 0.49 -14.43
CA LEU A 55 11.67 -0.94 -14.66
C LEU A 55 10.33 -1.19 -15.37
N TRP A 56 9.38 -0.27 -15.24
CA TRP A 56 8.10 -0.34 -15.95
C TRP A 56 8.30 -0.20 -17.45
N GLU A 57 9.17 0.75 -17.84
CA GLU A 57 9.51 0.99 -19.24
C GLU A 57 10.41 -0.11 -19.80
N GLN A 58 11.35 -0.61 -18.99
CA GLN A 58 12.30 -1.64 -19.39
C GLN A 58 11.64 -3.01 -19.65
N TYR A 59 10.73 -3.44 -18.77
CA TYR A 59 10.10 -4.75 -18.85
C TYR A 59 8.68 -4.72 -19.43
N GLY A 60 8.12 -3.52 -19.60
CA GLY A 60 6.81 -3.31 -20.21
C GLY A 60 5.65 -3.46 -19.24
N ALA A 61 4.53 -2.81 -19.57
CA ALA A 61 3.33 -2.84 -18.74
C ALA A 61 2.75 -4.26 -18.57
N ASP A 62 2.85 -5.11 -19.60
CA ASP A 62 2.29 -6.47 -19.57
C ASP A 62 2.89 -7.32 -18.45
N ALA A 63 4.20 -7.17 -18.19
CA ALA A 63 4.88 -7.90 -17.11
C ALA A 63 4.33 -7.46 -15.74
N TRP A 64 4.30 -6.15 -15.48
CA TRP A 64 3.87 -5.59 -14.21
C TRP A 64 2.35 -5.68 -13.96
N MET A 65 1.56 -5.72 -15.03
CA MET A 65 0.11 -5.89 -14.94
C MET A 65 -0.31 -7.36 -14.83
N SER A 66 0.59 -8.32 -15.08
CA SER A 66 0.27 -9.75 -15.03
C SER A 66 -0.17 -10.22 -13.64
N THR A 67 0.29 -9.54 -12.59
CA THR A 67 -0.04 -9.83 -11.19
C THR A 67 -1.04 -8.85 -10.59
N TRP A 68 -1.30 -7.73 -11.27
CA TRP A 68 -2.21 -6.68 -10.81
C TRP A 68 -3.62 -7.23 -10.62
N LYS A 69 -4.03 -7.39 -9.37
CA LYS A 69 -5.41 -7.73 -9.01
C LYS A 69 -5.73 -7.32 -7.59
N PRO A 70 -6.96 -6.87 -7.31
CA PRO A 70 -7.41 -6.71 -5.93
C PRO A 70 -7.46 -8.09 -5.26
N VAL A 71 -6.79 -8.20 -4.12
CA VAL A 71 -6.80 -9.40 -3.25
C VAL A 71 -7.60 -9.18 -1.97
N TYR A 72 -7.88 -7.92 -1.63
CA TYR A 72 -8.74 -7.55 -0.52
C TYR A 72 -9.43 -6.22 -0.81
N VAL A 73 -10.70 -6.13 -0.41
CA VAL A 73 -11.46 -4.90 -0.30
C VAL A 73 -12.18 -4.96 1.04
N ARG A 74 -12.01 -3.94 1.89
CA ARG A 74 -12.69 -3.90 3.19
C ARG A 74 -14.20 -3.82 2.97
N PRO A 75 -14.99 -4.78 3.48
CA PRO A 75 -16.45 -4.71 3.38
C PRO A 75 -17.03 -3.54 4.17
N ASP A 76 -18.08 -2.92 3.64
CA ASP A 76 -18.81 -1.85 4.33
C ASP A 76 -19.29 -2.30 5.72
N GLY A 77 -19.13 -1.42 6.70
CA GLY A 77 -19.56 -1.66 8.08
C GLY A 77 -18.73 -2.67 8.88
N ARG A 78 -17.67 -3.26 8.29
CA ARG A 78 -16.68 -4.02 9.06
C ARG A 78 -15.91 -3.06 9.98
N GLN A 79 -15.73 -3.46 11.24
CA GLN A 79 -14.82 -2.78 12.15
C GLN A 79 -13.39 -2.86 11.58
N PRO A 80 -12.70 -1.73 11.38
CA PRO A 80 -11.33 -1.72 10.89
C PRO A 80 -10.37 -2.49 11.82
N ASP A 81 -9.56 -3.36 11.22
CA ASP A 81 -8.46 -4.07 11.87
C ASP A 81 -7.46 -4.51 10.78
N ILE A 82 -6.61 -3.59 10.32
CA ILE A 82 -5.70 -3.82 9.19
C ILE A 82 -4.78 -5.03 9.44
N VAL A 83 -4.41 -5.29 10.69
CA VAL A 83 -3.54 -6.41 11.04
C VAL A 83 -4.27 -7.72 10.81
N ALA A 84 -5.51 -7.87 11.30
CA ALA A 84 -6.31 -9.06 11.06
C ALA A 84 -6.69 -9.21 9.58
N GLU A 85 -6.99 -8.10 8.90
CA GLU A 85 -7.34 -8.09 7.49
C GLU A 85 -6.20 -8.56 6.60
N LEU A 86 -4.98 -8.05 6.81
CA LEU A 86 -3.78 -8.49 6.08
C LEU A 86 -3.47 -9.97 6.34
N LYS A 87 -3.60 -10.44 7.59
CA LYS A 87 -3.42 -11.85 7.96
C LYS A 87 -4.46 -12.78 7.31
N ALA A 88 -5.64 -12.26 6.98
CA ALA A 88 -6.72 -13.02 6.35
C ALA A 88 -6.57 -13.12 4.82
N ILE A 89 -5.63 -12.41 4.19
CA ILE A 89 -5.43 -12.46 2.74
C ILE A 89 -4.86 -13.84 2.35
N ALA A 90 -5.75 -14.69 1.85
CA ALA A 90 -5.42 -16.03 1.36
C ALA A 90 -4.89 -16.00 -0.09
N ALA A 91 -3.81 -15.24 -0.34
CA ALA A 91 -3.16 -15.15 -1.63
C ALA A 91 -1.83 -15.94 -1.61
N PRO A 92 -1.72 -17.09 -2.29
CA PRO A 92 -0.53 -17.95 -2.22
C PRO A 92 0.78 -17.25 -2.60
N ALA A 93 0.74 -16.38 -3.63
CA ALA A 93 1.90 -15.62 -4.09
C ALA A 93 2.23 -14.40 -3.21
N ALA A 94 1.31 -13.98 -2.33
CA ALA A 94 1.52 -12.83 -1.45
C ALA A 94 1.54 -13.23 0.04
N HIS A 95 1.55 -14.53 0.37
CA HIS A 95 1.44 -15.00 1.75
C HIS A 95 2.55 -14.48 2.66
N TYR A 96 3.74 -14.22 2.08
CA TYR A 96 4.90 -13.73 2.82
C TYR A 96 4.89 -12.21 3.04
N VAL A 97 4.22 -11.43 2.19
CA VAL A 97 4.30 -9.96 2.27
C VAL A 97 3.60 -9.41 3.52
N PRO A 98 2.42 -9.90 3.96
CA PRO A 98 1.85 -9.54 5.26
C PRO A 98 2.78 -9.87 6.42
N ILE A 99 3.49 -11.00 6.37
CA ILE A 99 4.46 -11.37 7.42
C ILE A 99 5.62 -10.37 7.42
N LEU A 100 6.09 -9.95 6.24
CA LEU A 100 7.18 -8.97 6.14
C LEU A 100 6.76 -7.57 6.57
N LEU A 101 5.53 -7.15 6.24
CA LEU A 101 4.95 -5.91 6.72
C LEU A 101 4.69 -5.92 8.23
N LEU A 102 4.35 -7.07 8.82
CA LEU A 102 3.88 -7.13 10.21
C LEU A 102 4.94 -7.62 11.20
N ASP A 103 5.82 -8.55 10.80
CA ASP A 103 6.59 -9.40 11.71
C ASP A 103 8.13 -9.36 11.46
N GLU A 104 8.62 -9.03 10.26
CA GLU A 104 10.08 -8.95 9.98
C GLU A 104 10.70 -7.55 10.13
N THR A 105 9.95 -6.59 10.66
CA THR A 105 10.56 -5.34 11.14
C THR A 105 11.20 -5.57 12.51
N ASP A 106 12.32 -4.90 12.80
CA ASP A 106 12.98 -4.95 14.12
C ASP A 106 12.04 -4.55 15.28
N ASP A 107 10.90 -3.90 14.96
CA ASP A 107 9.86 -3.47 15.89
C ASP A 107 8.46 -3.78 15.34
N HIS A 108 8.11 -5.08 15.30
CA HIS A 108 6.81 -5.58 14.85
C HIS A 108 5.61 -4.87 15.50
N ALA A 109 5.73 -4.51 16.78
CA ALA A 109 4.66 -3.85 17.53
C ALA A 109 4.44 -2.44 16.98
N ARG A 110 5.53 -1.70 16.72
CA ARG A 110 5.46 -0.38 16.10
C ARG A 110 4.97 -0.44 14.65
N ALA A 111 5.34 -1.47 13.89
CA ALA A 111 4.84 -1.67 12.53
C ALA A 111 3.32 -1.88 12.50
N GLN A 112 2.80 -2.75 13.36
CA GLN A 112 1.36 -2.99 13.52
C GLN A 112 0.62 -1.72 13.98
N GLN A 113 1.19 -0.98 14.94
CA GLN A 113 0.62 0.28 15.43
C GLN A 113 0.58 1.36 14.35
N ALA A 114 1.66 1.53 13.57
CA ALA A 114 1.71 2.52 12.50
C ALA A 114 0.72 2.20 11.37
N LEU A 115 0.58 0.93 11.02
CA LEU A 115 -0.43 0.49 10.05
C LEU A 115 -1.84 0.78 10.59
N ALA A 116 -2.16 0.39 11.82
CA ALA A 116 -3.48 0.62 12.42
C ALA A 116 -3.80 2.10 12.55
N ALA A 117 -2.84 2.94 12.95
CA ALA A 117 -3.03 4.38 13.08
C ALA A 117 -3.44 5.07 11.76
N VAL A 118 -3.03 4.51 10.62
CA VAL A 118 -3.40 5.03 9.29
C VAL A 118 -4.63 4.31 8.73
N PHE A 119 -4.62 2.98 8.69
CA PHE A 119 -5.61 2.20 7.96
C PHE A 119 -6.85 1.81 8.78
N ASP A 120 -6.79 1.93 10.10
CA ASP A 120 -7.94 1.74 10.99
C ASP A 120 -8.57 3.06 11.45
N ASP A 121 -8.16 4.18 10.82
CA ASP A 121 -8.80 5.48 10.99
C ASP A 121 -10.31 5.35 10.71
N PRO A 122 -11.20 5.74 11.65
CA PRO A 122 -12.64 5.65 11.47
C PRO A 122 -13.17 6.54 10.33
N GLN A 123 -12.36 7.47 9.81
CA GLN A 123 -12.67 8.24 8.61
C GLN A 123 -12.30 7.52 7.31
N MET A 124 -11.65 6.35 7.38
CA MET A 124 -11.32 5.53 6.21
C MET A 124 -12.60 4.96 5.62
N THR A 125 -12.95 5.38 4.40
CA THR A 125 -14.17 4.94 3.71
C THR A 125 -13.93 3.87 2.66
N ASP A 126 -12.69 3.72 2.18
CA ASP A 126 -12.31 2.60 1.30
C ASP A 126 -10.91 2.11 1.69
N LEU A 127 -10.72 0.80 1.69
CA LEU A 127 -9.43 0.15 1.82
C LEU A 127 -9.37 -1.00 0.82
N ARG A 128 -8.37 -0.94 -0.06
CA ARG A 128 -8.09 -1.98 -1.04
C ARG A 128 -6.65 -2.45 -0.92
N VAL A 129 -6.45 -3.74 -1.13
CA VAL A 129 -5.11 -4.33 -1.24
C VAL A 129 -5.00 -5.01 -2.58
N TYR A 130 -3.95 -4.66 -3.32
CA TYR A 130 -3.63 -5.22 -4.62
C TYR A 130 -2.39 -6.11 -4.50
N MET A 131 -2.40 -7.22 -5.22
CA MET A 131 -1.18 -7.95 -5.53
C MET A 131 -0.46 -7.22 -6.65
N ILE A 132 0.86 -7.10 -6.51
CA ILE A 132 1.75 -6.44 -7.46
C ILE A 132 2.99 -7.31 -7.68
N GLY A 133 3.71 -7.08 -8.79
CA GLY A 133 4.84 -7.91 -9.18
C GLY A 133 5.04 -8.00 -10.68
N ASP A 134 6.20 -8.47 -11.11
CA ASP A 134 6.53 -8.67 -12.53
C ASP A 134 6.04 -10.01 -13.09
N GLY A 135 5.39 -10.83 -12.25
CA GLY A 135 4.92 -12.18 -12.60
C GLY A 135 6.02 -13.23 -12.64
N ALA A 136 7.24 -12.86 -12.23
CA ALA A 136 8.42 -13.71 -12.23
C ALA A 136 9.12 -13.67 -10.87
N ALA A 137 10.08 -12.77 -10.70
CA ALA A 137 10.90 -12.69 -9.49
C ALA A 137 10.26 -11.77 -8.45
N LEU A 138 9.65 -10.68 -8.88
CA LEU A 138 9.18 -9.66 -7.97
C LEU A 138 7.71 -9.87 -7.60
N PHE A 139 7.41 -9.87 -6.31
CA PHE A 139 6.05 -9.98 -5.78
C PHE A 139 5.84 -9.06 -4.57
N GLY A 140 4.61 -8.61 -4.38
CA GLY A 140 4.35 -7.58 -3.39
C GLY A 140 2.88 -7.32 -3.13
N LEU A 141 2.65 -6.37 -2.23
CA LEU A 141 1.33 -5.80 -1.95
C LEU A 141 1.35 -4.29 -2.08
N LEU A 142 0.23 -3.76 -2.56
CA LEU A 142 -0.08 -2.34 -2.52
C LEU A 142 -1.35 -2.15 -1.71
N LEU A 143 -1.25 -1.43 -0.58
CA LEU A 143 -2.38 -1.01 0.23
C LEU A 143 -2.78 0.40 -0.17
N ALA A 144 -4.06 0.61 -0.48
CA ALA A 144 -4.62 1.92 -0.78
C ALA A 144 -5.78 2.19 0.19
N GLY A 145 -5.57 3.14 1.10
CA GLY A 145 -6.59 3.62 2.03
C GLY A 145 -7.06 4.99 1.60
N TYR A 146 -8.37 5.16 1.46
CA TYR A 146 -9.00 6.45 1.19
C TYR A 146 -9.87 6.93 2.35
N ARG A 147 -9.61 8.17 2.77
CA ARG A 147 -10.46 8.97 3.66
C ARG A 147 -10.87 10.25 2.93
N PRO A 148 -11.91 10.99 3.39
CA PRO A 148 -12.35 12.19 2.69
C PRO A 148 -11.20 13.12 2.33
N ASN A 149 -11.06 13.40 1.03
CA ASN A 149 -10.04 14.25 0.44
C ASN A 149 -8.59 13.74 0.48
N LYS A 150 -8.33 12.50 0.90
CA LYS A 150 -6.95 12.01 1.04
C LYS A 150 -6.84 10.51 0.83
N MET A 151 -5.84 10.10 0.05
CA MET A 151 -5.43 8.71 -0.08
C MET A 151 -4.02 8.53 0.45
N THR A 152 -3.83 7.44 1.18
CA THR A 152 -2.52 6.96 1.61
C THR A 152 -2.26 5.63 0.92
N ILE A 153 -1.09 5.52 0.30
CA ILE A 153 -0.65 4.30 -0.38
C ILE A 153 0.61 3.78 0.30
N LEU A 154 0.62 2.51 0.62
CA LEU A 154 1.82 1.78 1.00
C LEU A 154 2.09 0.70 -0.06
N ILE A 155 3.26 0.78 -0.69
CA ILE A 155 3.75 -0.25 -1.62
C ILE A 155 4.86 -1.03 -0.92
N SER A 156 4.84 -2.35 -1.06
CA SER A 156 5.94 -3.23 -0.66
C SER A 156 6.14 -4.30 -1.73
N LEU A 157 7.33 -4.33 -2.32
CA LEU A 157 7.72 -5.20 -3.44
C LEU A 157 9.07 -5.84 -3.16
N LEU A 158 9.14 -7.16 -3.31
CA LEU A 158 10.25 -8.00 -2.87
C LEU A 158 10.58 -9.02 -3.97
N ASP A 159 11.74 -9.69 -3.88
CA ASP A 159 12.26 -10.67 -4.83
C ASP A 159 12.12 -12.13 -4.35
#